data_AF-A0A3D5K879-F1
#
_entry.id   AF-A0A3D5K879-F1
#
_cell.length_a   1.000
_cell.length_b   1.000
_cell.length_c   1.000
_cell.angle_alpha   90.00
_cell.angle_beta   90.00
_cell.angle_gamma   90.00
#
_symmetry.space_group_name_H-M   'P 1'
#
loop_
_entity.id
_entity.type
_entity.pdbx_description
1 polymer ?
#
loop_
_entity_poly.entity_id
_entity_poly.type
_entity_poly.pdbx_seq_one_letter_code
_entity_poly.pdbx_strand_id
1 'polypeptide(L)'
;MRGTVRLLWLTLAWTAIVWVGRIRNVVGDDELTAGAQTWQIVVALIFLALGALVATVPLGLWHRRPLGSTRLVAMFCLWTIVFWTVRGGGMVFGDHEVGFKVVHTVLALVSIALAGALYRADRDLVGEPSADPVMGVDR
;
A
#
# COMPACT_ATOMS: atom_id res chain seq x y z
N MET A 1 12.29 -12.78 -6.00
CA MET A 1 12.12 -12.69 -4.52
C MET A 1 12.79 -11.46 -3.87
N ARG A 2 14.13 -11.27 -3.90
CA ARG A 2 14.79 -10.14 -3.18
C ARG A 2 14.30 -8.74 -3.61
N GLY A 3 14.04 -8.54 -4.90
CA GLY A 3 13.49 -7.28 -5.42
C GLY A 3 12.08 -6.96 -4.89
N THR A 4 11.17 -7.94 -4.94
CA THR A 4 9.81 -7.81 -4.41
C THR A 4 9.78 -7.51 -2.92
N VAL A 5 10.64 -8.15 -2.12
CA VAL A 5 10.75 -7.88 -0.68
C VAL A 5 11.23 -6.46 -0.40
N ARG A 6 12.21 -5.96 -1.16
CA ARG A 6 12.64 -4.54 -1.05
C ARG A 6 11.50 -3.59 -1.40
N LEU A 7 10.78 -3.86 -2.47
CA LEU A 7 9.65 -3.04 -2.89
C LEU A 7 8.50 -3.04 -1.87
N LEU A 8 8.24 -4.19 -1.24
CA LEU A 8 7.31 -4.30 -0.12
C LEU A 8 7.75 -3.39 1.02
N TRP A 9 9.00 -3.49 1.48
CA TRP A 9 9.50 -2.63 2.56
C TRP A 9 9.47 -1.14 2.21
N LEU A 10 9.80 -0.77 0.98
CA LEU A 10 9.68 0.61 0.50
C LEU A 10 8.23 1.09 0.56
N THR A 11 7.28 0.26 0.12
CA THR A 11 5.84 0.59 0.16
C THR A 11 5.35 0.75 1.59
N LEU A 12 5.80 -0.12 2.51
CA LEU A 12 5.45 -0.02 3.93
C LEU A 12 6.05 1.20 4.61
N ALA A 13 7.32 1.50 4.37
CA ALA A 13 7.98 2.69 4.89
C ALA A 13 7.30 3.96 4.38
N TRP A 14 7.00 4.01 3.08
CA TRP A 14 6.26 5.12 2.47
C TRP A 14 4.87 5.30 3.10
N THR A 15 4.12 4.20 3.25
CA THR A 15 2.81 4.20 3.92
C THR A 15 2.92 4.75 5.33
N ALA A 16 3.91 4.31 6.11
CA ALA A 16 4.13 4.83 7.46
C ALA A 16 4.40 6.34 7.48
N ILE A 17 5.27 6.83 6.58
CA ILE A 17 5.59 8.27 6.48
C ILE A 17 4.33 9.10 6.22
N VAL A 18 3.53 8.71 5.23
CA VAL A 18 2.29 9.41 4.86
C VAL A 18 1.33 9.47 6.03
N TRP A 19 1.04 8.31 6.65
CA TRP A 19 -0.05 8.20 7.61
C TRP A 19 0.33 8.68 9.01
N VAL A 20 1.58 8.47 9.44
CA VAL A 20 2.09 9.07 10.68
C VAL A 20 2.16 10.59 10.56
N GLY A 21 2.66 11.10 9.42
CA GLY A 21 2.66 12.54 9.14
C GLY A 21 1.25 13.12 9.17
N ARG A 22 0.27 12.39 8.62
CA ARG A 22 -1.13 12.79 8.64
C ARG A 22 -1.74 12.80 10.05
N ILE A 23 -1.49 11.78 10.86
CA ILE A 23 -1.92 11.76 12.27
C ILE A 23 -1.36 12.98 13.00
N ARG A 24 -0.05 13.26 12.84
CA ARG A 24 0.59 14.42 13.48
C ARG A 24 -0.07 15.74 13.06
N ASN A 25 -0.36 15.90 11.77
CA ASN A 25 -1.00 17.12 11.26
C ASN A 25 -2.43 17.28 11.81
N VAL A 26 -3.21 16.20 11.86
CA VAL A 26 -4.60 16.22 12.34
C VAL A 26 -4.71 16.40 13.85
N VAL A 27 -3.72 15.92 14.62
CA VAL A 27 -3.68 16.09 16.07
C VAL A 27 -3.21 17.50 16.45
N GLY A 28 -2.41 18.15 15.62
CA GLY A 28 -1.94 19.53 15.83
C GLY A 28 -2.86 20.61 15.26
N ASP A 29 -4.03 20.23 14.73
CA ASP A 29 -4.99 21.14 14.10
C ASP A 29 -6.26 21.22 14.93
N ASP A 30 -6.37 22.29 15.71
CA ASP A 30 -7.48 22.56 16.63
C ASP A 30 -8.74 23.11 15.92
N GLU A 31 -8.67 23.42 14.62
CA GLU A 31 -9.78 23.98 13.84
C GLU A 31 -10.69 22.89 13.25
N LEU A 32 -10.27 21.62 13.29
CA LEU A 32 -11.04 20.50 12.77
C LEU A 32 -12.22 20.14 13.67
N THR A 33 -13.41 20.01 13.07
CA THR A 33 -14.55 19.40 13.77
C THR A 33 -14.19 17.99 14.26
N ALA A 34 -14.61 17.63 15.48
CA ALA A 34 -14.28 16.35 16.12
C ALA A 34 -14.61 15.12 15.23
N GLY A 35 -15.70 15.20 14.46
CA GLY A 35 -16.09 14.15 13.51
C GLY A 35 -15.14 14.02 12.32
N ALA A 36 -14.72 15.14 11.71
CA ALA A 36 -13.76 15.14 10.62
C ALA A 36 -12.37 14.68 11.10
N GLN A 37 -11.97 15.07 12.30
CA GLN A 37 -10.71 14.63 12.92
C GLN A 37 -10.70 13.10 13.14
N THR A 38 -11.77 12.57 13.73
CA THR A 38 -11.91 11.14 14.05
C THR A 38 -11.87 10.28 12.80
N TRP A 39 -12.61 10.65 11.75
CA TRP A 39 -12.62 9.91 10.49
C TRP A 39 -11.21 9.80 9.87
N GLN A 40 -10.45 10.90 9.90
CA GLN A 40 -9.10 10.92 9.35
C GLN A 40 -8.12 10.02 10.13
N ILE A 41 -8.23 10.01 11.45
CA ILE A 41 -7.42 9.15 12.33
C ILE A 41 -7.77 7.68 12.09
N VAL A 42 -9.06 7.33 12.03
CA VAL A 42 -9.50 5.94 11.79
C VAL A 42 -8.94 5.40 10.49
N VAL A 43 -9.04 6.16 9.41
CA VAL A 43 -8.48 5.75 8.10
C VAL A 43 -6.97 5.56 8.19
N ALA A 44 -6.25 6.47 8.87
CA ALA A 44 -4.81 6.35 9.05
C ALA A 44 -4.42 5.07 9.80
N LEU A 45 -5.14 4.77 10.88
CA LEU A 45 -4.92 3.56 11.66
C LEU A 45 -5.20 2.28 10.85
N ILE A 46 -6.21 2.26 9.99
CA ILE A 46 -6.50 1.13 9.09
C ILE A 46 -5.31 0.88 8.16
N PHE A 47 -4.78 1.92 7.53
CA PHE A 47 -3.63 1.78 6.64
C PHE A 47 -2.38 1.27 7.36
N LEU A 48 -2.11 1.78 8.56
CA LEU A 48 -0.99 1.34 9.38
C LEU A 48 -1.17 -0.11 9.86
N ALA A 49 -2.38 -0.50 10.26
CA ALA A 49 -2.69 -1.87 10.68
C ALA A 49 -2.55 -2.86 9.52
N LEU A 50 -3.07 -2.53 8.33
CA LEU A 50 -2.89 -3.35 7.13
C LEU A 50 -1.42 -3.44 6.72
N GLY A 51 -0.67 -2.33 6.80
CA GLY A 51 0.76 -2.30 6.53
C GLY A 51 1.55 -3.21 7.50
N ALA A 52 1.24 -3.15 8.79
CA ALA A 52 1.84 -4.02 9.80
C ALA A 52 1.51 -5.49 9.55
N LEU A 53 0.26 -5.80 9.16
CA LEU A 53 -0.15 -7.15 8.80
C LEU A 53 0.62 -7.67 7.58
N VAL A 54 0.78 -6.85 6.53
CA VAL A 54 1.59 -7.17 5.34
C VAL A 54 3.07 -7.36 5.69
N ALA A 55 3.61 -6.60 6.65
CA ALA A 55 4.99 -6.73 7.11
C ALA A 55 5.31 -8.11 7.69
N THR A 56 4.32 -8.84 8.21
CA THR A 56 4.51 -10.19 8.77
C THR A 56 4.81 -11.24 7.70
N VAL A 57 4.45 -10.98 6.44
CA VAL A 57 4.61 -11.92 5.31
C VAL A 57 6.09 -12.24 5.04
N PRO A 58 6.97 -11.26 4.77
CA PRO A 58 8.40 -11.54 4.58
C PRO A 58 9.11 -12.03 5.85
N LEU A 59 8.54 -11.79 7.04
CA LEU A 59 9.12 -12.24 8.32
C LEU A 59 8.86 -13.73 8.61
N GLY A 60 8.10 -14.44 7.77
CA GLY A 60 7.86 -15.88 7.94
C GLY A 60 7.06 -16.26 9.18
N LEU A 61 6.41 -15.27 9.82
CA LEU A 61 5.60 -15.46 11.04
C LEU A 61 4.34 -16.32 10.78
N TRP A 62 3.94 -16.44 9.53
CA TRP A 62 2.89 -17.34 9.08
C TRP A 62 3.55 -18.58 8.47
N HIS A 63 3.44 -19.72 9.17
CA HIS A 63 4.00 -21.02 8.80
C HIS A 63 4.09 -21.26 7.29
N ARG A 64 5.33 -21.28 6.76
CA ARG A 64 5.75 -21.81 5.44
C ARG A 64 4.83 -21.53 4.24
N ARG A 65 4.22 -20.35 4.13
CA ARG A 65 3.58 -19.92 2.87
C ARG A 65 4.57 -19.04 2.10
N PRO A 66 5.07 -19.47 0.93
CA PRO A 66 5.93 -18.61 0.11
C PRO A 66 5.15 -17.33 -0.27
N LEU A 67 5.87 -16.21 -0.32
CA LEU A 67 5.46 -14.98 -1.00
C LEU A 67 4.96 -15.38 -2.40
N GLY A 68 3.64 -15.40 -2.60
CA GLY A 68 2.99 -16.08 -3.73
C GLY A 68 1.55 -16.55 -3.47
N SER A 69 1.03 -16.42 -2.24
CA SER A 69 -0.37 -16.77 -1.90
C SER A 69 -1.12 -15.69 -1.11
N THR A 70 -0.53 -14.54 -0.87
CA THR A 70 -1.09 -13.56 0.07
C THR A 70 -2.07 -12.64 -0.63
N ARG A 71 -3.33 -13.09 -0.73
CA ARG A 71 -4.51 -12.22 -0.98
C ARG A 71 -4.41 -10.89 -0.22
N LEU A 72 -3.75 -10.91 0.94
CA LEU A 72 -3.41 -9.76 1.76
C LEU A 72 -2.58 -8.67 1.06
N VAL A 73 -1.47 -9.01 0.37
CA VAL A 73 -0.62 -8.02 -0.34
C VAL A 73 -1.42 -7.40 -1.48
N ALA A 74 -2.08 -8.24 -2.27
CA ALA A 74 -2.97 -7.80 -3.34
C ALA A 74 -4.09 -6.89 -2.83
N MET A 75 -4.76 -7.27 -1.74
CA MET A 75 -5.81 -6.48 -1.10
C MET A 75 -5.29 -5.14 -0.60
N PHE A 76 -4.12 -5.10 0.04
CA PHE A 76 -3.49 -3.87 0.50
C PHE A 76 -3.14 -2.93 -0.67
N CYS A 77 -2.57 -3.47 -1.76
CA CYS A 77 -2.28 -2.68 -2.96
C CYS A 77 -3.55 -2.12 -3.61
N LEU A 78 -4.57 -2.95 -3.81
CA LEU A 78 -5.84 -2.53 -4.41
C LEU A 78 -6.55 -1.50 -3.54
N TRP A 79 -6.59 -1.71 -2.22
CA TRP A 79 -7.12 -0.75 -1.26
C TRP A 79 -6.40 0.59 -1.35
N THR A 80 -5.06 0.57 -1.38
CA THR A 80 -4.24 1.79 -1.52
C THR A 80 -4.57 2.54 -2.79
N ILE A 81 -4.66 1.84 -3.93
CA ILE A 81 -4.99 2.44 -5.23
C ILE A 81 -6.38 3.07 -5.19
N VAL A 82 -7.42 2.30 -4.85
CA VAL A 82 -8.81 2.78 -4.85
C VAL A 82 -8.99 3.96 -3.91
N PHE A 83 -8.45 3.87 -2.69
CA PHE A 83 -8.54 4.94 -1.71
C PHE A 83 -7.92 6.24 -2.24
N TRP A 84 -6.70 6.18 -2.77
CA TRP A 84 -6.02 7.38 -3.27
C TRP A 84 -6.65 7.93 -4.54
N THR A 85 -7.24 7.10 -5.40
CA THR A 85 -7.99 7.58 -6.57
C THR A 85 -9.23 8.37 -6.14
N VAL A 86 -10.04 7.82 -5.23
CA VAL A 86 -11.27 8.49 -4.76
C VAL A 86 -10.94 9.73 -3.93
N ARG A 87 -10.04 9.59 -2.96
CA ARG A 87 -9.68 10.66 -2.04
C ARG A 87 -8.86 11.75 -2.73
N GLY A 88 -7.87 11.36 -3.53
CA GLY A 88 -7.03 12.27 -4.29
C GLY A 88 -7.84 13.07 -5.31
N GLY A 89 -8.76 12.42 -6.02
CA GLY A 89 -9.73 13.11 -6.89
C GLY A 89 -10.52 14.17 -6.11
N GLY A 90 -11.12 13.80 -4.98
CA GLY A 90 -11.85 14.74 -4.13
C GLY A 90 -11.01 15.94 -3.64
N MET A 91 -9.71 15.74 -3.36
CA MET A 91 -8.82 16.85 -2.96
C MET A 91 -8.45 17.78 -4.11
N VAL A 92 -8.25 17.25 -5.33
CA VAL A 92 -7.90 18.06 -6.50
C VAL A 92 -9.08 18.94 -6.93
N PHE A 93 -10.31 18.39 -6.88
CA PHE A 93 -11.54 19.09 -7.27
C PHE A 93 -12.13 19.97 -6.16
N GLY A 94 -11.65 19.86 -4.92
CA GLY A 94 -12.07 20.74 -3.82
C GLY A 94 -11.41 22.11 -3.82
N ASP A 95 -11.97 23.06 -3.08
CA ASP A 95 -11.42 24.42 -2.89
C ASP A 95 -10.29 24.42 -1.85
N HIS A 96 -9.17 23.79 -2.21
CA HIS A 96 -7.93 23.82 -1.43
C HIS A 96 -6.86 24.69 -2.08
N GLU A 97 -5.95 25.22 -1.26
CA GLU A 97 -4.79 25.96 -1.75
C GLU A 97 -3.94 25.12 -2.73
N VAL A 98 -3.33 25.77 -3.72
CA VAL A 98 -2.57 25.09 -4.77
C VAL A 98 -1.42 24.25 -4.20
N GLY A 99 -0.70 24.77 -3.20
CA GLY A 99 0.37 24.03 -2.53
C GLY A 99 -0.13 22.74 -1.87
N PHE A 100 -1.28 22.80 -1.20
CA PHE A 100 -1.93 21.64 -0.61
C PHE A 100 -2.29 20.61 -1.68
N LYS A 101 -2.90 21.04 -2.80
CA LYS A 101 -3.26 20.16 -3.92
C LYS A 101 -2.05 19.46 -4.50
N VAL A 102 -0.95 20.18 -4.74
CA VAL A 102 0.28 19.62 -5.32
C VAL A 102 0.86 18.54 -4.42
N VAL A 103 1.06 18.85 -3.13
CA VAL A 103 1.64 17.88 -2.18
C VAL A 103 0.79 16.61 -2.12
N HIS A 104 -0.52 16.73 -1.95
CA HIS A 104 -1.40 15.57 -1.84
C HIS A 104 -1.50 14.77 -3.14
N THR A 105 -1.42 15.44 -4.28
CA THR A 105 -1.39 14.76 -5.58
C THR A 105 -0.11 13.96 -5.76
N VAL A 106 1.06 14.52 -5.41
CA VAL A 106 2.33 13.80 -5.45
C VAL A 106 2.29 12.59 -4.50
N LEU A 107 1.80 12.78 -3.27
CA LEU A 107 1.65 11.68 -2.32
C LEU A 107 0.74 10.57 -2.84
N ALA A 108 -0.38 10.93 -3.50
CA ALA A 108 -1.29 9.99 -4.12
C ALA A 108 -0.60 9.21 -5.25
N LEU A 109 0.07 9.91 -6.16
CA LEU A 109 0.74 9.30 -7.31
C LEU A 109 1.85 8.34 -6.90
N VAL A 110 2.70 8.73 -5.94
CA VAL A 110 3.77 7.86 -5.43
C VAL A 110 3.18 6.63 -4.74
N SER A 111 2.12 6.80 -3.94
CA SER A 111 1.43 5.69 -3.27
C SER A 111 0.82 4.70 -4.26
N ILE A 112 0.14 5.20 -5.30
CA ILE A 112 -0.44 4.38 -6.38
C ILE A 112 0.66 3.66 -7.17
N ALA A 113 1.74 4.36 -7.52
CA ALA A 113 2.84 3.78 -8.28
C ALA A 113 3.54 2.65 -7.52
N LEU A 114 3.85 2.85 -6.23
CA LEU A 114 4.43 1.81 -5.37
C LEU A 114 3.47 0.62 -5.21
N ALA A 115 2.19 0.88 -4.95
CA ALA A 115 1.18 -0.17 -4.83
C ALA A 115 1.02 -0.97 -6.13
N GLY A 116 0.99 -0.31 -7.28
CA GLY A 116 0.89 -0.95 -8.59
C GLY A 116 2.13 -1.77 -8.96
N ALA A 117 3.32 -1.24 -8.68
CA ALA A 117 4.56 -1.98 -8.88
C ALA A 117 4.64 -3.21 -7.97
N LEU A 118 4.26 -3.07 -6.69
CA LEU A 118 4.23 -4.19 -5.75
C LEU A 118 3.19 -5.24 -6.13
N TYR A 119 2.00 -4.81 -6.53
CA TYR A 119 0.94 -5.70 -7.00
C TYR A 119 1.39 -6.53 -8.20
N ARG A 120 1.99 -5.90 -9.21
CA ARG A 120 2.53 -6.60 -10.37
C ARG A 120 3.61 -7.60 -9.98
N ALA A 121 4.59 -7.17 -9.19
CA ALA A 121 5.68 -8.03 -8.73
C ALA A 121 5.20 -9.20 -7.86
N ASP A 122 4.14 -9.03 -7.07
CA ASP A 122 3.50 -10.12 -6.32
C ASP A 122 2.77 -11.09 -7.26
N ARG A 123 2.02 -10.58 -8.25
CA ARG A 123 1.31 -11.41 -9.24
C ARG A 123 2.26 -12.22 -10.13
N ASP A 124 3.39 -11.66 -10.53
CA ASP A 124 4.41 -12.36 -11.34
C ASP A 124 4.98 -13.57 -10.59
N LEU A 125 5.18 -13.47 -9.27
CA LEU A 125 5.62 -14.59 -8.43
C LEU A 125 4.59 -15.73 -8.32
N VAL A 126 3.30 -15.42 -8.47
CA VAL A 126 2.24 -16.45 -8.54
C VAL A 126 2.14 -17.05 -9.94
N GLY A 127 2.51 -16.28 -10.96
CA GLY A 127 2.38 -16.63 -12.36
C GLY A 127 3.48 -17.55 -12.89
N GLU A 128 4.65 -17.61 -12.26
CA GLU A 128 5.71 -18.57 -12.58
C GLU A 128 5.26 -20.00 -12.18
N PRO A 129 4.88 -20.86 -13.14
CA PRO A 129 4.72 -22.28 -12.85
C PRO A 129 6.12 -22.82 -12.55
N SER A 130 6.25 -23.71 -11.56
CA SER A 130 7.48 -24.47 -11.38
C SER A 130 7.87 -25.07 -12.74
N ALA A 131 8.95 -24.57 -13.33
CA ALA A 131 9.55 -25.15 -14.52
C ALA A 131 10.11 -26.52 -14.11
N ASP A 132 9.24 -27.52 -14.01
CA ASP A 132 9.65 -28.90 -14.08
C ASP A 132 10.07 -29.13 -15.53
N PRO A 133 11.33 -29.50 -15.80
CA PRO A 133 11.72 -29.91 -17.12
C PRO A 133 10.90 -31.16 -17.42
N VAL A 134 10.08 -31.11 -18.47
CA VAL A 134 9.54 -32.31 -19.10
C VAL A 134 10.75 -33.08 -19.63
N MET A 135 11.34 -33.90 -18.77
CA MET A 135 12.33 -34.88 -19.14
C MET A 135 11.68 -35.81 -20.14
N GLY A 136 12.35 -35.95 -21.28
CA GLY A 136 11.84 -36.62 -22.47
C GLY A 136 11.24 -37.98 -22.20
N VAL A 137 10.17 -38.26 -22.93
CA VAL A 137 9.80 -39.62 -23.30
C VAL A 137 9.78 -39.62 -24.82
N ASP A 138 10.98 -39.79 -25.39
CA ASP A 138 11.10 -40.46 -26.67
C ASP A 138 10.73 -41.93 -26.42
N ARG A 139 9.62 -42.38 -27.00
CA ARG A 139 9.33 -43.77 -27.30
C ARG A 139 8.60 -43.87 -28.63
#